data_AF-A0AA88V349-F1
#
_entry.id   AF-A0AA88V349-F1
#
_cell.length_a   1.000
_cell.length_b   1.000
_cell.length_c   1.000
_cell.angle_alpha   90.00
_cell.angle_beta   90.00
_cell.angle_gamma   90.00
#
_symmetry.space_group_name_H-M   'P 1'
#
loop_
_entity.id
_entity.type
_entity.pdbx_description
1 polymer ?
#
loop_
_entity_poly.entity_id
_entity_poly.type
_entity_poly.pdbx_seq_one_letter_code
_entity_poly.pdbx_strand_id
1 'polypeptide(L)'
;MGDNKVCKMGIVVDGRARLSEGDGKAKEKLIAEYFGNVLSIPFGQMRSEALDGKELSSVADAVHEFLESALSKEHFLGLIEWVEAHRPEPMLAKIYATGIDEGPAVVVSSGVRFPVEKYHFPWGGEAGYVMPMPSPMGNGDWVVYMHMLKAQLEFVERHASHVFRQIKVE
;
A
#
# COMPACT_ATOMS: atom_id res chain seq x y z
N MET A 1 -1.41 -3.86 -28.93
CA MET A 1 -2.30 -2.74 -28.57
C MET A 1 -2.66 -2.98 -27.11
N GLY A 2 -1.97 -2.33 -26.17
CA GLY A 2 -2.22 -2.57 -24.74
C GLY A 2 -3.59 -2.04 -24.39
N ASP A 3 -4.41 -2.82 -23.68
CA ASP A 3 -5.70 -2.32 -23.21
C ASP A 3 -5.49 -1.05 -22.38
N ASN A 4 -6.22 0.01 -22.72
CA ASN A 4 -6.26 1.29 -22.01
C ASN A 4 -7.02 1.14 -20.67
N LYS A 5 -6.51 0.28 -19.79
CA LYS A 5 -7.11 -0.01 -18.50
C LYS A 5 -6.70 1.03 -17.48
N VAL A 6 -7.56 1.21 -16.48
CA VAL A 6 -7.27 2.04 -15.31
C VAL A 6 -6.46 1.22 -14.32
N CYS A 7 -5.20 1.57 -14.14
CA CYS A 7 -4.32 1.00 -13.12
C CYS A 7 -4.56 1.71 -11.78
N LYS A 8 -4.54 0.98 -10.67
CA LYS A 8 -4.75 1.51 -9.32
C LYS A 8 -3.56 1.19 -8.42
N MET A 9 -3.15 2.14 -7.60
CA MET A 9 -2.09 1.96 -6.60
C MET A 9 -2.57 2.49 -5.25
N GLY A 10 -2.64 1.60 -4.26
CA GLY A 10 -2.99 1.96 -2.88
C GLY A 10 -1.80 1.91 -1.95
N ILE A 11 -1.80 2.75 -0.92
CA ILE A 11 -0.76 2.81 0.09
C ILE A 11 -1.36 2.49 1.45
N VAL A 12 -0.77 1.56 2.18
CA VAL A 12 -1.17 1.30 3.58
C VAL A 12 -0.65 2.43 4.48
N VAL A 13 -1.57 3.11 5.17
CA VAL A 13 -1.28 4.22 6.08
C VAL A 13 -1.60 3.82 7.51
N ASP A 14 -0.61 3.95 8.40
CA ASP A 14 -0.79 3.81 9.85
C ASP A 14 -1.44 5.07 10.44
N GLY A 15 -2.60 4.88 11.06
CA GLY A 15 -3.40 5.92 11.69
C GLY A 15 -3.05 6.21 13.13
N ARG A 16 -2.17 5.43 13.78
CA ARG A 16 -1.90 5.58 15.23
C ARG A 16 -1.47 6.99 15.60
N ALA A 17 -0.41 7.48 14.96
CA ALA A 17 0.11 8.83 15.23
C ALA A 17 -0.90 9.94 14.89
N ARG A 18 -1.73 9.72 13.86
CA ARG A 18 -2.74 10.68 13.37
C ARG A 18 -3.92 10.79 14.34
N LEU A 19 -4.45 9.66 14.78
CA LEU A 19 -5.56 9.62 15.72
C LEU A 19 -5.20 10.16 17.11
N SER A 20 -3.93 10.05 17.51
CA SER A 20 -3.46 10.61 18.78
C SER A 20 -3.01 12.07 18.70
N GLU A 21 -2.95 12.66 17.52
CA GLU A 21 -2.45 14.02 17.33
C GLU A 21 -3.26 15.02 18.18
N GLY A 22 -2.54 15.84 18.97
CA GLY A 22 -3.15 16.86 19.82
C GLY A 22 -3.83 16.35 21.10
N ASP A 23 -3.82 15.05 21.37
CA ASP A 23 -4.52 14.47 22.53
C ASP A 23 -3.62 14.27 23.77
N GLY A 24 -2.36 14.70 23.69
CA GLY A 24 -1.38 14.63 24.77
C GLY A 24 -0.69 13.26 24.90
N LYS A 25 0.49 13.28 25.55
CA LYS A 25 1.43 12.15 25.60
C LYS A 25 0.85 10.83 26.10
N ALA A 26 -0.11 10.89 27.03
CA ALA A 26 -0.73 9.70 27.60
C ALA A 26 -1.57 8.94 26.55
N LYS A 27 -2.37 9.66 25.76
CA LYS A 27 -3.19 9.06 24.70
C LYS A 27 -2.36 8.65 23.49
N GLU A 28 -1.33 9.42 23.14
CA GLU A 28 -0.33 9.03 22.14
C GLU A 28 0.30 7.68 22.45
N LYS A 29 0.76 7.48 23.69
CA LYS A 29 1.33 6.19 24.12
C LYS A 29 0.30 5.06 24.02
N LEU A 30 -0.93 5.30 24.48
CA LEU A 30 -1.99 4.29 24.46
C LEU A 30 -2.37 3.86 23.03
N ILE A 31 -2.47 4.79 22.09
CA ILE A 31 -2.78 4.47 20.69
C ILE A 31 -1.57 3.81 20.00
N ALA A 32 -0.34 4.23 20.32
CA ALA A 32 0.87 3.62 19.77
C ALA A 32 0.97 2.12 20.13
N GLU A 33 0.57 1.75 21.35
CA GLU A 33 0.59 0.39 21.87
C GLU A 33 -0.69 -0.41 21.55
N TYR A 34 -1.66 0.19 20.86
CA TYR A 34 -2.94 -0.46 20.54
C TYR A 34 -2.72 -1.72 19.69
N PHE A 35 -3.20 -2.85 20.21
CA PHE A 35 -3.19 -4.14 19.53
C PHE A 35 -4.44 -4.27 18.65
N GLY A 36 -4.26 -4.02 17.35
CA GLY A 36 -5.33 -4.11 16.35
C GLY A 36 -4.98 -3.33 15.07
N ASN A 37 -5.91 -3.31 14.13
CA ASN A 37 -5.75 -2.58 12.87
C ASN A 37 -6.13 -1.12 13.05
N VAL A 38 -5.22 -0.22 12.71
CA VAL A 38 -5.45 1.23 12.63
C VAL A 38 -4.94 1.70 11.27
N LEU A 39 -5.56 1.16 10.21
CA LEU A 39 -5.05 1.26 8.85
C LEU A 39 -6.08 1.94 7.94
N SER A 40 -5.58 2.77 7.04
CA SER A 40 -6.32 3.23 5.85
C SER A 40 -5.56 2.86 4.59
N ILE A 41 -6.27 2.69 3.47
CA ILE A 41 -5.68 2.34 2.18
C ILE A 41 -6.18 3.34 1.12
N PRO A 42 -5.76 4.62 1.17
CA PRO A 42 -5.98 5.55 0.07
C PRO A 42 -5.33 5.01 -1.20
N PHE A 43 -5.94 5.32 -2.34
CA PHE A 43 -5.41 4.91 -3.63
C PHE A 43 -5.57 5.98 -4.70
N GLY A 44 -4.58 6.04 -5.59
CA GLY A 44 -4.63 6.77 -6.84
C GLY A 44 -4.93 5.83 -8.00
N GLN A 45 -5.31 6.43 -9.12
CA GLN A 45 -5.58 5.68 -10.35
C GLN A 45 -5.12 6.45 -11.58
N MET A 46 -4.60 5.73 -12.58
CA MET A 46 -4.12 6.31 -13.83
C MET A 46 -4.32 5.32 -14.97
N ARG A 47 -4.57 5.81 -16.18
CA ARG A 47 -4.63 4.95 -17.37
C ARG A 47 -3.25 4.41 -17.72
N SER A 48 -3.18 3.15 -18.15
CA SER A 48 -1.93 2.50 -18.57
C SER A 48 -1.14 3.32 -19.60
N GLU A 49 -1.82 3.90 -20.59
CA GLU A 49 -1.20 4.76 -21.62
C GLU A 49 -0.62 6.06 -21.03
N ALA A 50 -1.21 6.59 -19.96
CA ALA A 50 -0.72 7.79 -19.30
C ALA A 50 0.47 7.49 -18.38
N LEU A 51 0.72 6.22 -18.03
CA LEU A 51 1.89 5.77 -17.29
C LEU A 51 3.07 5.48 -18.24
N ASP A 52 2.81 5.15 -19.50
CA ASP A 52 3.85 4.82 -20.47
C ASP A 52 4.71 6.06 -20.77
N GLY A 53 6.03 5.91 -20.65
CA GLY A 53 6.99 7.00 -20.82
C GLY A 53 6.97 8.09 -19.73
N LYS A 54 6.21 7.94 -18.63
CA LYS A 54 6.30 8.86 -17.49
C LYS A 54 7.58 8.62 -16.68
N GLU A 55 8.19 9.72 -16.27
CA GLU A 55 9.27 9.70 -15.28
C GLU A 55 8.79 9.20 -13.91
N LEU A 56 9.64 8.45 -13.22
CA LEU A 56 9.33 7.92 -11.88
C LEU A 56 9.02 9.02 -10.87
N SER A 57 9.66 10.19 -10.98
CA SER A 57 9.36 11.35 -10.12
C SER A 57 7.92 11.83 -10.30
N SER A 58 7.42 11.92 -11.54
CA SER A 58 6.03 12.32 -11.81
C SER A 58 5.04 11.30 -11.24
N VAL A 59 5.37 10.01 -11.28
CA VAL A 59 4.55 8.97 -10.64
C VAL A 59 4.59 9.11 -9.11
N ALA A 60 5.75 9.39 -8.53
CA ALA A 60 5.90 9.64 -7.10
C ALA A 60 5.11 10.88 -6.63
N ASP A 61 5.10 11.96 -7.42
CA ASP A 61 4.30 13.16 -7.15
C ASP A 61 2.80 12.84 -7.15
N ALA A 62 2.33 12.06 -8.13
CA ALA A 62 0.93 11.61 -8.17
C ALA A 62 0.58 10.73 -6.96
N VAL A 63 1.52 9.89 -6.51
CA VAL A 63 1.35 9.08 -5.29
C VAL A 63 1.26 9.98 -4.06
N HIS A 64 2.13 10.98 -3.96
CA HIS A 64 2.14 11.93 -2.87
C HIS A 64 0.82 12.72 -2.80
N GLU A 65 0.33 13.22 -3.94
CA GLU A 65 -0.90 14.01 -4.04
C GLU A 65 -2.13 13.26 -3.47
N PHE A 66 -2.39 12.02 -3.92
CA PHE A 66 -3.53 11.28 -3.37
C PHE A 66 -3.30 10.90 -1.91
N LEU A 67 -2.04 10.65 -1.52
CA LEU A 67 -1.70 10.24 -0.17
C LEU A 67 -1.96 11.36 0.83
N GLU A 68 -1.60 12.62 0.53
CA GLU A 68 -1.79 13.77 1.41
C GLU A 68 -3.23 13.90 1.93
N SER A 69 -4.23 13.60 1.09
CA SER A 69 -5.65 13.63 1.45
C SER A 69 -6.04 12.67 2.59
N ALA A 70 -5.20 11.67 2.87
CA ALA A 70 -5.46 10.59 3.82
C ALA A 70 -4.48 10.60 5.02
N LEU A 71 -3.68 11.65 5.18
CA LEU A 71 -2.68 11.74 6.25
C LEU A 71 -3.11 12.56 7.47
N SER A 72 -4.40 12.87 7.62
CA SER A 72 -4.92 13.69 8.73
C SER A 72 -5.67 12.88 9.79
N LYS A 73 -5.88 13.48 10.97
CA LYS A 73 -6.74 12.92 12.03
C LYS A 73 -8.19 12.80 11.56
N GLU A 74 -8.67 13.81 10.84
CA GLU A 74 -10.03 13.92 10.31
C GLU A 74 -10.36 12.78 9.35
N HIS A 75 -9.40 12.39 8.50
CA HIS A 75 -9.56 11.25 7.60
C HIS A 75 -9.87 9.95 8.35
N PHE A 76 -9.13 9.67 9.43
CA PHE A 76 -9.33 8.46 10.23
C PHE A 76 -10.61 8.53 11.05
N LEU A 77 -10.97 9.68 11.60
CA LEU A 77 -12.26 9.86 12.29
C LEU A 77 -13.43 9.65 11.32
N GLY A 78 -13.38 10.24 10.13
CA GLY A 78 -14.40 10.04 9.10
C GLY A 78 -14.49 8.59 8.64
N LEU A 79 -13.37 7.86 8.54
CA LEU A 79 -13.37 6.43 8.26
C LEU A 79 -14.08 5.63 9.37
N ILE A 80 -13.85 5.96 10.64
CA ILE A 80 -14.52 5.33 11.77
C ILE A 80 -16.03 5.60 11.73
N GLU A 81 -16.43 6.86 11.55
CA GLU A 81 -17.83 7.24 11.43
C GLU A 81 -18.53 6.52 10.28
N TRP A 82 -17.88 6.44 9.12
CA TRP A 82 -18.38 5.71 7.97
C TRP A 82 -18.56 4.22 8.29
N VAL A 83 -17.58 3.58 8.93
CA VAL A 83 -17.67 2.17 9.34
C VAL A 83 -18.82 1.94 10.33
N GLU A 84 -18.95 2.78 11.36
CA GLU A 84 -20.01 2.64 12.36
C GLU A 84 -21.41 2.82 11.76
N ALA A 85 -21.56 3.73 10.79
CA ALA A 85 -22.83 3.96 10.10
C ALA A 85 -23.30 2.78 9.21
N HIS A 86 -22.38 1.91 8.77
CA HIS A 86 -22.68 0.78 7.89
C HIS A 86 -22.68 -0.57 8.59
N ARG A 87 -22.41 -0.64 9.90
CA ARG A 87 -22.51 -1.88 10.66
C ARG A 87 -23.95 -2.42 10.65
N PRO A 88 -24.14 -3.76 10.59
CA PRO A 88 -23.13 -4.82 10.69
C PRO A 88 -22.58 -5.30 9.33
N GLU A 89 -22.83 -4.58 8.24
CA GLU A 89 -22.52 -5.10 6.90
C GLU A 89 -21.02 -5.31 6.68
N PRO A 90 -20.61 -6.42 6.04
CA PRO A 90 -19.21 -6.63 5.67
C PRO A 90 -18.72 -5.52 4.74
N MET A 91 -17.56 -4.94 5.07
CA MET A 91 -16.94 -3.88 4.29
C MET A 91 -15.58 -4.32 3.76
N LEU A 92 -15.28 -3.95 2.53
CA LEU A 92 -14.00 -4.20 1.86
C LEU A 92 -13.42 -2.87 1.39
N ALA A 93 -12.10 -2.68 1.56
CA ALA A 93 -11.45 -1.50 0.99
C ALA A 93 -11.60 -1.51 -0.53
N LYS A 94 -12.04 -0.39 -1.11
CA LYS A 94 -12.43 -0.29 -2.53
C LYS A 94 -11.34 -0.75 -3.51
N ILE A 95 -10.07 -0.62 -3.15
CA ILE A 95 -8.97 -1.10 -4.00
C ILE A 95 -8.94 -2.63 -4.16
N TYR A 96 -9.45 -3.39 -3.18
CA TYR A 96 -9.58 -4.85 -3.28
C TYR A 96 -10.85 -5.28 -4.02
N ALA A 97 -11.79 -4.37 -4.23
CA ALA A 97 -13.01 -4.62 -4.98
C ALA A 97 -12.76 -4.45 -6.50
N THR A 98 -11.81 -5.20 -7.06
CA THR A 98 -11.52 -5.19 -8.50
C THR A 98 -12.49 -6.11 -9.24
N GLY A 99 -13.26 -5.55 -10.18
CA GLY A 99 -14.08 -6.32 -11.11
C GLY A 99 -13.26 -6.98 -12.22
N ILE A 100 -13.83 -7.98 -12.90
CA ILE A 100 -13.20 -8.72 -14.02
C ILE A 100 -12.74 -7.78 -15.16
N ASP A 101 -13.45 -6.67 -15.35
CA ASP A 101 -13.19 -5.67 -16.39
C ASP A 101 -12.31 -4.50 -15.95
N GLU A 102 -11.91 -4.45 -14.66
CA GLU A 102 -11.06 -3.38 -14.15
C GLU A 102 -9.57 -3.67 -14.42
N GLY A 103 -8.77 -2.60 -14.51
CA GLY A 103 -7.32 -2.72 -14.67
C GLY A 103 -6.62 -3.22 -13.41
N PRO A 104 -5.30 -3.46 -13.50
CA PRO A 104 -4.53 -4.01 -12.37
C PRO A 104 -4.55 -3.06 -11.18
N ALA A 105 -4.70 -3.64 -9.98
CA ALA A 105 -4.54 -2.94 -8.71
C ALA A 105 -3.33 -3.50 -7.96
N VAL A 106 -2.57 -2.61 -7.33
CA VAL A 106 -1.48 -2.98 -6.42
C VAL A 106 -1.61 -2.21 -5.11
N VAL A 107 -1.45 -2.89 -3.98
CA VAL A 107 -1.35 -2.29 -2.65
C VAL A 107 0.09 -2.35 -2.19
N VAL A 108 0.63 -1.21 -1.79
CA VAL A 108 1.98 -1.09 -1.25
C VAL A 108 1.92 -0.79 0.24
N SER A 109 2.63 -1.60 1.02
CA SER A 109 2.83 -1.39 2.46
C SER A 109 4.31 -1.14 2.76
N SER A 110 4.65 -0.33 3.77
CA SER A 110 6.04 -0.13 4.16
C SER A 110 6.37 -0.90 5.43
N GLY A 111 7.28 -1.88 5.32
CA GLY A 111 7.86 -2.57 6.47
C GLY A 111 9.09 -1.86 7.06
N VAL A 112 9.50 -0.72 6.50
CA VAL A 112 10.76 -0.02 6.86
C VAL A 112 10.83 0.37 8.33
N ARG A 113 9.69 0.71 8.94
CA ARG A 113 9.59 1.09 10.37
C ARG A 113 8.98 -0.02 11.23
N PHE A 114 8.77 -1.20 10.66
CA PHE A 114 8.14 -2.31 11.37
C PHE A 114 9.23 -3.17 12.01
N PRO A 115 9.22 -3.35 13.35
CA PRO A 115 10.35 -3.93 14.09
C PRO A 115 10.38 -5.46 14.02
N VAL A 116 10.24 -6.04 12.83
CA VAL A 116 10.19 -7.50 12.66
C VAL A 116 10.76 -7.92 11.31
N GLU A 117 11.49 -9.02 11.32
CA GLU A 117 12.34 -9.47 10.21
C GLU A 117 11.64 -10.37 9.18
N LYS A 118 10.46 -10.93 9.47
CA LYS A 118 9.73 -11.83 8.55
C LYS A 118 8.21 -11.70 8.71
N TYR A 119 7.52 -11.39 7.60
CA TYR A 119 6.06 -11.45 7.54
C TYR A 119 5.52 -11.87 6.18
N HIS A 120 4.38 -12.56 6.23
CA HIS A 120 3.47 -12.78 5.11
C HIS A 120 2.07 -12.35 5.55
N PHE A 121 1.54 -11.29 4.96
CA PHE A 121 0.14 -10.88 5.16
C PHE A 121 -0.65 -11.21 3.89
N PRO A 122 -1.39 -12.32 3.85
CA PRO A 122 -2.31 -12.59 2.75
C PRO A 122 -3.53 -11.67 2.93
N TRP A 123 -3.40 -10.43 2.44
CA TRP A 123 -4.56 -9.59 2.20
C TRP A 123 -5.29 -10.20 1.01
N GLY A 124 -6.33 -11.01 1.26
CA GLY A 124 -7.09 -11.67 0.21
C GLY A 124 -7.62 -10.68 -0.84
N GLY A 125 -7.94 -11.19 -2.04
CA GLY A 125 -8.37 -10.39 -3.19
C GLY A 125 -7.44 -10.60 -4.39
N GLU A 126 -7.76 -9.96 -5.51
CA GLU A 126 -7.02 -10.08 -6.77
C GLU A 126 -5.97 -8.96 -6.98
N ALA A 127 -5.86 -8.03 -6.02
CA ALA A 127 -4.87 -6.97 -6.07
C ALA A 127 -3.48 -7.52 -5.73
N GLY A 128 -2.47 -7.09 -6.49
CA GLY A 128 -1.08 -7.37 -6.14
C GLY A 128 -0.70 -6.70 -4.82
N TYR A 129 0.22 -7.31 -4.07
CA TYR A 129 0.73 -6.75 -2.82
C TYR A 129 2.25 -6.60 -2.88
N VAL A 130 2.75 -5.42 -2.55
CA VAL A 130 4.18 -5.10 -2.53
C VAL A 130 4.56 -4.53 -1.17
N MET A 131 5.68 -5.01 -0.62
CA MET A 131 6.16 -4.56 0.68
C MET A 131 7.69 -4.42 0.69
N PRO A 132 8.23 -3.19 0.53
CA PRO A 132 9.61 -2.90 0.88
C PRO A 132 9.86 -3.07 2.38
N MET A 133 10.97 -3.72 2.70
CA MET A 133 11.47 -3.98 4.05
C MET A 133 12.98 -3.68 4.10
N PRO A 134 13.54 -3.33 5.27
CA PRO A 134 14.98 -3.20 5.39
C PRO A 134 15.61 -4.59 5.21
N SER A 135 16.80 -4.63 4.58
CA SER A 135 17.56 -5.87 4.47
C SER A 135 17.93 -6.38 5.86
N PRO A 136 17.76 -7.69 6.14
CA PRO A 136 18.21 -8.28 7.40
C PRO A 136 19.73 -8.18 7.59
N MET A 137 20.48 -7.86 6.53
CA MET A 137 21.93 -7.63 6.61
C MET A 137 22.31 -6.29 7.25
N GLY A 138 21.35 -5.37 7.47
CA GLY A 138 21.63 -4.07 8.09
C GLY A 138 22.55 -3.16 7.27
N ASN A 139 22.74 -3.44 5.98
CA ASN A 139 23.68 -2.77 5.09
C ASN A 139 23.09 -1.56 4.35
N GLY A 140 21.85 -1.17 4.67
CA GLY A 140 21.12 -0.10 4.00
C GLY A 140 20.32 -0.54 2.76
N ASP A 141 20.51 -1.78 2.29
CA ASP A 141 19.72 -2.33 1.19
C ASP A 141 18.28 -2.60 1.63
N TRP A 142 17.36 -2.65 0.67
CA TRP A 142 15.97 -3.01 0.89
C TRP A 142 15.67 -4.35 0.22
N VAL A 143 14.82 -5.14 0.86
CA VAL A 143 14.19 -6.33 0.28
C VAL A 143 12.75 -5.97 -0.05
N VAL A 144 12.35 -6.19 -1.30
CA VAL A 144 10.97 -5.94 -1.74
C VAL A 144 10.24 -7.25 -1.89
N TYR A 145 9.31 -7.53 -0.98
CA TYR A 145 8.39 -8.65 -1.11
C TYR A 145 7.29 -8.30 -2.12
N MET A 146 7.01 -9.19 -3.09
CA MET A 146 5.97 -9.00 -4.09
C MET A 146 5.10 -10.26 -4.17
N HIS A 147 3.80 -10.09 -3.98
CA HIS A 147 2.77 -11.12 -4.19
C HIS A 147 1.86 -10.67 -5.33
N MET A 148 2.10 -11.21 -6.53
CA MET A 148 1.45 -10.79 -7.78
C MET A 148 1.25 -12.00 -8.69
N LEU A 149 0.51 -11.84 -9.78
CA LEU A 149 0.36 -12.89 -10.78
C LEU A 149 1.73 -13.26 -11.38
N LYS A 150 1.95 -14.55 -11.65
CA LYS A 150 3.22 -15.04 -12.20
C LYS A 150 3.69 -14.25 -13.43
N ALA A 151 2.79 -13.96 -14.36
CA ALA A 151 3.10 -13.17 -15.55
C ALA A 151 3.56 -11.73 -15.24
N GLN A 152 3.05 -11.12 -14.17
CA GLN A 152 3.49 -9.79 -13.72
C GLN A 152 4.90 -9.86 -13.11
N LEU A 153 5.20 -10.89 -12.32
CA LEU A 153 6.54 -11.10 -11.76
C LEU A 153 7.58 -11.34 -12.87
N GLU A 154 7.27 -12.19 -13.84
CA GLU A 154 8.14 -12.44 -15.01
C GLU A 154 8.38 -11.15 -15.82
N PHE A 155 7.37 -10.28 -15.92
CA PHE A 155 7.51 -8.97 -16.57
C PHE A 155 8.47 -8.06 -15.80
N VAL A 156 8.35 -8.00 -14.46
CA VAL A 156 9.26 -7.23 -13.60
C VAL A 156 10.69 -7.76 -13.71
N GLU A 157 10.90 -9.07 -13.62
CA GLU A 157 12.23 -9.68 -13.74
C GLU A 157 12.89 -9.37 -15.09
N ARG A 158 12.10 -9.35 -16.18
CA ARG A 158 12.62 -9.09 -17.53
C ARG A 158 12.95 -7.61 -17.77
N HIS A 159 12.12 -6.68 -17.29
CA HIS A 159 12.22 -5.26 -17.68
C HIS A 159 12.77 -4.35 -16.59
N ALA A 160 12.68 -4.76 -15.32
CA ALA A 160 13.12 -3.98 -14.16
C ALA A 160 14.34 -4.59 -13.45
N SER A 161 15.14 -5.42 -14.14
CA SER A 161 16.38 -6.00 -13.63
C SER A 161 17.46 -4.98 -13.25
N HIS A 162 17.32 -3.74 -13.74
CA HIS A 162 18.15 -2.60 -13.37
C HIS A 162 17.73 -1.97 -12.02
N VAL A 163 16.53 -2.27 -11.52
CA VAL A 163 16.00 -1.80 -10.23
C VAL A 163 15.98 -2.93 -9.20
N PHE A 164 15.46 -4.09 -9.61
CA PHE A 164 15.26 -5.25 -8.72
C PHE A 164 16.25 -6.36 -9.06
N ARG A 165 16.88 -6.91 -8.01
CA ARG A 165 17.65 -8.14 -8.07
C ARG A 165 16.89 -9.24 -7.35
N GLN A 166 16.58 -10.32 -8.06
CA GLN A 166 15.92 -11.48 -7.46
C GLN A 166 16.80 -12.06 -6.34
N ILE A 167 16.21 -12.28 -5.17
CA ILE A 167 16.85 -13.01 -4.08
C ILE A 167 16.58 -14.49 -4.31
N LYS A 168 17.63 -15.24 -4.63
CA LYS A 168 17.57 -16.70 -4.66
C LYS A 168 17.72 -17.18 -3.22
N VAL A 169 16.68 -17.81 -2.70
CA VAL A 169 16.76 -18.53 -1.42
C VAL A 169 17.25 -19.93 -1.78
N GLU A 170 18.47 -20.27 -1.36
CA GLU A 170 19.00 -21.64 -1.42
C GLU A 170 18.39 -22.50 -0.31
#